data_AF-A0A401X8C8-F1
#
_entry.id   AF-A0A401X8C8-F1
#
_cell.length_a   1.000
_cell.length_b   1.000
_cell.length_c   1.000
_cell.angle_alpha   90.00
_cell.angle_beta   90.00
_cell.angle_gamma   90.00
#
_symmetry.space_group_name_H-M   'P 1'
#
loop_
_entity.id
_entity.type
_entity.pdbx_description
1 polymer ?
#
loop_
_entity_poly.entity_id
_entity_poly.type
_entity_poly.pdbx_seq_one_letter_code
_entity_poly.pdbx_strand_id
1 'polypeptide(L)'
;MPLSRDQIRQLIGMLGETGARIGLENSFYTAKDLRNIANSMGLNLPAKATKKIIISEIILKVSQRIDKPIEELLRMSSSELLSYFEKVKPKKEELLKILSELDFHPGSEYQKSLYKYAARQISETGMFQRVASSA
;
A
#
# COMPACT_ATOMS: atom_id res chain seq x y z
N MET A 1 -18.78 -19.30 1.36
CA MET A 1 -18.44 -18.24 0.39
C MET A 1 -17.03 -17.75 0.75
N PRO A 2 -16.06 -17.73 -0.17
CA PRO A 2 -14.70 -17.31 0.16
C PRO A 2 -14.65 -15.79 0.38
N LEU A 3 -13.97 -15.35 1.45
CA LEU A 3 -13.76 -13.94 1.76
C LEU A 3 -12.89 -13.29 0.66
N SER A 4 -13.41 -12.29 -0.03
CA SER A 4 -12.72 -11.57 -1.11
C SER A 4 -12.01 -10.31 -0.64
N ARG A 5 -11.10 -9.78 -1.46
CA ARG A 5 -10.42 -8.49 -1.23
C ARG A 5 -11.41 -7.36 -0.97
N ASP A 6 -12.47 -7.28 -1.78
CA ASP A 6 -13.46 -6.20 -1.68
C ASP A 6 -14.29 -6.31 -0.41
N GLN A 7 -14.63 -7.52 0.02
CA GLN A 7 -15.31 -7.75 1.29
C GLN A 7 -14.44 -7.33 2.48
N ILE A 8 -13.13 -7.59 2.43
CA ILE A 8 -12.19 -7.12 3.46
C ILE A 8 -12.07 -5.59 3.44
N ARG A 9 -12.06 -4.99 2.26
CA ARG A 9 -12.04 -3.52 2.11
C ARG A 9 -13.32 -2.89 2.69
N GLN A 10 -14.48 -3.47 2.43
CA GLN A 10 -15.75 -3.06 3.05
C GLN A 10 -15.71 -3.24 4.57
N LEU A 11 -15.18 -4.36 5.06
CA LEU A 11 -15.02 -4.63 6.49
C LEU A 11 -14.15 -3.56 7.17
N ILE A 12 -13.02 -3.21 6.56
CA ILE A 12 -12.14 -2.12 7.02
C ILE A 12 -12.88 -0.78 6.99
N GLY A 13 -13.67 -0.51 5.94
CA GLY A 13 -14.46 0.72 5.84
C GLY A 13 -15.53 0.85 6.93
N MET A 14 -16.15 -0.26 7.35
CA MET A 14 -17.19 -0.27 8.38
C MET A 14 -16.64 -0.26 9.81
N LEU A 15 -15.58 -1.02 10.08
CA LEU A 15 -15.09 -1.27 11.44
C LEU A 15 -13.74 -0.62 11.77
N GLY A 16 -13.10 0.00 10.78
CA GLY A 16 -11.69 0.39 10.85
C GLY A 16 -10.75 -0.83 10.80
N GLU A 17 -9.44 -0.57 10.70
CA GLU A 17 -8.43 -1.64 10.60
C GLU A 17 -8.41 -2.54 11.83
N THR A 18 -8.52 -1.95 13.03
CA THR A 18 -8.53 -2.68 14.30
C THR A 18 -9.78 -3.54 14.43
N GLY A 19 -10.96 -2.99 14.12
CA GLY A 19 -12.21 -3.74 14.18
C GLY A 19 -12.27 -4.86 13.15
N ALA A 20 -11.77 -4.63 11.93
CA ALA A 20 -11.65 -5.66 10.90
C ALA A 20 -10.68 -6.78 11.33
N ARG A 21 -9.55 -6.43 11.96
CA ARG A 21 -8.60 -7.43 12.50
C ARG A 21 -9.24 -8.30 13.57
N ILE A 22 -9.88 -7.70 14.58
CA ILE A 22 -10.55 -8.43 15.67
C ILE A 22 -11.69 -9.30 15.10
N GLY A 23 -12.46 -8.77 14.14
CA GLY A 23 -13.52 -9.51 13.47
C GLY A 23 -13.00 -10.74 12.73
N LEU A 24 -11.90 -10.62 11.99
CA LEU A 24 -11.27 -11.75 11.30
C LEU A 24 -10.62 -12.75 12.26
N GLU A 25 -10.04 -12.29 13.37
CA GLU A 25 -9.45 -13.17 14.38
C GLU A 25 -10.51 -14.10 15.00
N ASN A 26 -11.68 -13.54 15.33
CA ASN A 26 -12.80 -14.28 15.91
C ASN A 26 -13.72 -14.94 14.88
N SER A 27 -13.41 -14.81 13.58
CA SER A 27 -14.18 -15.44 12.52
C SER A 27 -13.92 -16.94 12.40
N PHE A 28 -14.87 -17.60 11.72
CA PHE A 28 -14.81 -19.02 11.33
C PHE A 28 -13.72 -19.35 10.29
N TYR A 29 -13.04 -18.35 9.71
CA TYR A 29 -11.96 -18.59 8.74
C TYR A 29 -10.74 -19.21 9.43
N THR A 30 -10.26 -20.32 8.86
CA THR A 30 -9.04 -20.98 9.35
C THR A 30 -7.79 -20.24 8.86
N ALA A 31 -6.65 -20.52 9.48
CA ALA A 31 -5.37 -20.00 9.01
C ALA A 31 -5.08 -20.40 7.56
N LYS A 32 -5.56 -21.58 7.12
CA LYS A 32 -5.43 -22.07 5.74
C LYS A 32 -6.26 -21.23 4.77
N ASP A 33 -7.51 -20.91 5.12
CA ASP A 33 -8.39 -20.10 4.28
C ASP A 33 -7.82 -18.69 4.08
N LEU A 34 -7.38 -18.07 5.18
CA LEU A 34 -6.75 -16.76 5.16
C LEU A 34 -5.45 -16.76 4.36
N ARG A 35 -4.68 -17.85 4.42
CA ARG A 35 -3.45 -17.99 3.62
C ARG A 35 -3.74 -18.12 2.13
N ASN A 36 -4.79 -18.83 1.74
CA ASN A 36 -5.22 -18.90 0.35
C ASN A 36 -5.60 -17.52 -0.19
N ILE A 37 -6.30 -16.73 0.63
CA ILE A 37 -6.66 -15.35 0.30
C ILE A 37 -5.39 -14.48 0.17
N ALA A 38 -4.47 -14.56 1.13
CA ALA A 38 -3.20 -13.83 1.07
C ALA A 38 -2.40 -14.17 -0.21
N ASN A 39 -2.31 -15.45 -0.56
CA ASN A 39 -1.62 -15.89 -1.77
C ASN A 39 -2.31 -15.34 -3.04
N SER A 40 -3.65 -15.30 -3.07
CA SER A 40 -4.39 -14.71 -4.20
C SER A 40 -4.13 -13.20 -4.37
N MET A 41 -3.66 -12.54 -3.32
CA MET A 41 -3.25 -11.12 -3.31
C MET A 41 -1.74 -10.93 -3.57
N GLY A 42 -1.00 -12.00 -3.84
CA GLY A 42 0.46 -11.96 -4.03
C GLY A 42 1.25 -11.74 -2.74
N LEU A 43 0.69 -12.01 -1.56
CA LEU A 43 1.41 -11.91 -0.29
C LEU A 43 2.24 -13.17 -0.03
N ASN A 44 3.57 -13.00 0.02
CA ASN A 44 4.50 -14.06 0.39
C ASN A 44 4.65 -14.15 1.91
N LEU A 45 3.83 -14.99 2.54
CA LEU A 45 3.85 -15.17 4.01
C LEU A 45 4.76 -16.32 4.44
N PRO A 46 5.45 -16.24 5.60
CA PRO A 46 6.21 -17.36 6.15
C PRO A 46 5.36 -18.63 6.33
N ALA A 47 5.90 -19.81 6.05
CA ALA A 47 5.17 -21.08 6.14
C ALA A 47 4.52 -21.32 7.52
N LYS A 48 5.18 -20.87 8.60
CA LYS A 48 4.72 -20.97 9.99
C LYS A 48 4.02 -19.71 10.51
N ALA A 49 3.60 -18.79 9.63
CA ALA A 49 2.91 -17.58 10.05
C ALA A 49 1.61 -17.93 10.81
N THR A 50 1.41 -17.31 11.97
CA THR A 50 0.21 -17.51 12.78
C THR A 50 -1.01 -16.83 12.13
N LYS A 51 -2.23 -17.26 12.49
CA LYS A 51 -3.48 -16.62 12.02
C LYS A 51 -3.45 -15.10 12.18
N LYS A 52 -2.94 -14.61 13.31
CA LYS A 52 -2.81 -13.17 13.61
C LYS A 52 -1.86 -12.44 12.67
N ILE A 53 -0.71 -13.05 12.34
CA ILE A 53 0.24 -12.49 11.39
C ILE A 53 -0.39 -12.42 10.00
N ILE A 54 -1.02 -13.52 9.55
CA ILE A 54 -1.69 -13.59 8.24
C ILE A 54 -2.75 -12.49 8.13
N ILE A 55 -3.62 -12.34 9.14
CA ILE A 55 -4.66 -11.30 9.16
C ILE A 55 -4.03 -9.90 9.12
N SER A 56 -2.97 -9.67 9.88
CA SER A 56 -2.32 -8.36 9.94
C SER A 56 -1.78 -7.95 8.58
N GLU A 57 -1.12 -8.87 7.86
CA GLU A 57 -0.61 -8.64 6.52
C GLU A 57 -1.72 -8.44 5.49
N ILE A 58 -2.81 -9.22 5.57
CA ILE A 58 -3.97 -9.03 4.69
C ILE A 58 -4.60 -7.65 4.92
N ILE A 59 -4.86 -7.27 6.17
CA ILE A 59 -5.45 -5.97 6.51
C ILE A 59 -4.55 -4.85 6.01
N LEU A 60 -3.23 -4.95 6.23
CA LEU A 60 -2.25 -3.96 5.76
C LEU A 60 -2.23 -3.86 4.23
N LYS A 61 -2.29 -4.98 3.52
CA LYS A 61 -2.32 -4.99 2.05
C LYS A 61 -3.62 -4.45 1.47
N VAL A 62 -4.75 -4.72 2.12
CA VAL A 62 -6.07 -4.26 1.65
C VAL A 62 -6.32 -2.80 2.01
N SER A 63 -5.74 -2.33 3.13
CA SER A 63 -5.85 -0.93 3.55
C SER A 63 -4.99 0.02 2.73
N GLN A 64 -3.97 -0.50 2.03
CA GLN A 64 -3.21 0.25 1.03
C GLN A 64 -4.16 0.88 0.01
N ARG A 65 -4.08 2.21 -0.09
CA ARG A 65 -4.88 3.00 -1.03
C ARG A 65 -4.15 3.17 -2.34
N ILE A 66 -2.83 3.27 -2.32
CA ILE A 66 -2.00 3.30 -3.53
C ILE A 66 -2.08 1.92 -4.21
N ASP A 67 -2.66 1.89 -5.40
CA ASP A 67 -2.91 0.66 -6.17
C ASP A 67 -1.99 0.51 -7.39
N LYS A 68 -1.34 1.59 -7.83
CA LYS A 68 -0.32 1.58 -8.89
C LYS A 68 1.03 1.04 -8.39
N PRO A 69 1.74 0.23 -9.20
CA PRO A 69 3.10 -0.20 -8.91
C PRO A 69 4.09 0.97 -9.07
N ILE A 70 5.27 0.85 -8.45
CA ILE A 70 6.28 1.91 -8.40
C ILE A 70 6.74 2.32 -9.81
N GLU A 71 6.90 1.36 -10.70
CA GLU A 71 7.31 1.59 -12.10
C GLU A 71 6.30 2.47 -12.84
N GLU A 72 5.01 2.34 -12.52
CA GLU A 72 3.96 3.18 -13.09
C GLU A 72 3.98 4.58 -12.47
N LEU A 73 4.21 4.68 -11.15
CA LEU A 73 4.34 5.96 -10.45
C LEU A 73 5.54 6.77 -10.97
N LEU A 74 6.67 6.12 -11.26
CA LEU A 74 7.87 6.75 -11.82
C LEU A 74 7.65 7.27 -13.26
N ARG A 75 6.71 6.71 -14.00
CA ARG A 75 6.37 7.18 -15.36
C ARG A 75 5.50 8.44 -15.35
N MET A 76 4.85 8.74 -14.23
CA MET A 76 4.00 9.91 -14.08
C MET A 76 4.82 11.17 -13.81
N SER A 77 4.31 12.32 -14.23
CA SER A 77 4.84 13.63 -13.89
C SER A 77 4.36 14.09 -12.50
N SER A 78 5.00 15.11 -11.94
CA SER A 78 4.65 15.65 -10.61
C SER A 78 3.17 16.09 -10.48
N SER A 79 2.60 16.72 -11.50
CA SER A 79 1.19 17.15 -11.49
C SER A 79 0.22 15.97 -11.57
N GLU A 80 0.57 14.92 -12.31
CA GLU A 80 -0.22 13.69 -12.41
C GLU A 80 -0.18 12.91 -11.09
N LEU A 81 0.99 12.84 -10.44
CA LEU A 81 1.15 12.22 -9.12
C LEU A 81 0.35 12.95 -8.04
N LEU A 82 0.39 14.29 -8.03
CA LEU A 82 -0.42 15.09 -7.11
C LEU A 82 -1.93 14.83 -7.33
N SER A 83 -2.39 14.87 -8.58
CA SER A 83 -3.80 14.60 -8.91
C SER A 83 -4.23 13.19 -8.49
N TYR A 84 -3.35 12.21 -8.68
CA TYR A 84 -3.59 10.83 -8.24
C TYR A 84 -3.64 10.70 -6.71
N PHE A 85 -2.71 11.32 -5.98
CA PHE A 85 -2.71 11.29 -4.51
C PHE A 85 -3.91 12.03 -3.92
N GLU A 86 -4.38 13.10 -4.53
CA GLU A 86 -5.62 13.79 -4.11
C GLU A 86 -6.87 12.90 -4.28
N LYS A 87 -6.90 12.09 -5.35
CA LYS A 87 -7.99 11.14 -5.61
C LYS A 87 -7.96 9.95 -4.65
N VAL A 88 -6.79 9.34 -4.48
CA VAL A 88 -6.62 8.10 -3.71
C VAL A 88 -6.52 8.37 -2.21
N LYS A 89 -6.09 9.58 -1.81
CA LYS A 89 -5.88 10.02 -0.43
C LYS A 89 -5.10 8.98 0.39
N PRO A 90 -3.86 8.64 -0.04
CA PRO A 90 -3.07 7.61 0.62
C PRO A 90 -2.69 8.03 2.03
N LYS A 91 -2.44 7.03 2.88
CA LYS A 91 -1.98 7.29 4.25
C LYS A 91 -0.55 7.83 4.25
N LYS A 92 -0.18 8.53 5.33
CA LYS A 92 1.18 9.05 5.53
C LYS A 92 2.22 7.93 5.46
N GLU A 93 1.91 6.79 6.09
CA GLU A 93 2.80 5.63 6.18
C GLU A 93 3.01 4.99 4.81
N GLU A 94 2.00 5.01 3.93
CA GLU A 94 2.12 4.50 2.56
C GLU A 94 3.08 5.35 1.73
N LEU A 95 2.97 6.68 1.83
CA LEU A 95 3.87 7.60 1.13
C LEU A 95 5.30 7.47 1.63
N LEU A 96 5.50 7.39 2.95
CA LEU A 96 6.83 7.20 3.54
C LEU A 96 7.44 5.87 3.13
N LYS A 97 6.64 4.80 3.06
CA LYS A 97 7.10 3.50 2.59
C LYS A 97 7.60 3.58 1.14
N ILE A 98 6.83 4.18 0.24
CA ILE A 98 7.24 4.34 -1.18
C ILE A 98 8.51 5.19 -1.28
N LEU A 99 8.60 6.28 -0.51
CA LEU A 99 9.79 7.12 -0.51
C LEU A 99 11.01 6.36 0.00
N SER A 100 10.87 5.59 1.07
CA SER A 100 11.95 4.75 1.60
C SER A 100 12.36 3.65 0.63
N GLU A 101 11.43 3.04 -0.11
CA GLU A 101 11.73 2.06 -1.16
C GLU A 101 12.49 2.70 -2.35
N LEU A 102 12.42 4.01 -2.49
CA LEU A 102 13.15 4.82 -3.47
C LEU A 102 14.37 5.54 -2.86
N ASP A 103 14.79 5.16 -1.64
CA ASP A 103 15.90 5.77 -0.87
C ASP A 103 15.73 7.26 -0.49
N PHE A 104 14.50 7.79 -0.55
CA PHE A 104 14.18 9.17 -0.15
C PHE A 104 13.78 9.28 1.31
N HIS A 105 14.48 10.13 2.05
CA HIS A 105 14.26 10.37 3.47
C HIS A 105 13.86 11.83 3.72
N PRO A 106 12.56 12.14 3.90
CA PRO A 106 12.11 13.51 4.11
C PRO A 106 12.61 14.10 5.43
N GLY A 107 13.28 15.27 5.37
CA GLY A 107 13.65 16.08 6.53
C GLY A 107 12.47 16.75 7.23
N SER A 108 12.72 17.41 8.37
CA SER A 108 11.71 18.00 9.25
C SER A 108 10.83 19.09 8.60
N GLU A 109 11.38 19.92 7.69
CA GLU A 109 10.61 20.95 7.00
C GLU A 109 9.57 20.40 6.00
N TYR A 110 9.85 19.24 5.38
CA TYR A 110 9.02 18.66 4.33
C TYR A 110 7.88 17.79 4.86
N GLN A 111 7.86 17.47 6.16
CA GLN A 111 6.73 16.79 6.79
C GLN A 111 5.41 17.60 6.71
N LYS A 112 5.50 18.94 6.61
CA LYS A 112 4.32 19.83 6.47
C LYS A 112 3.64 19.75 5.10
N SER A 113 4.32 19.25 4.06
CA SER A 113 3.73 19.03 2.73
C SER A 113 4.27 17.75 2.08
N LEU A 114 4.09 16.63 2.79
CA LEU A 114 4.60 15.31 2.37
C LEU A 114 4.20 14.94 0.93
N TYR A 115 2.99 15.32 0.49
CA TYR A 115 2.52 15.11 -0.88
C TYR A 115 3.38 15.82 -1.93
N LYS A 116 3.76 17.09 -1.69
CA LYS A 116 4.58 17.87 -2.64
C LYS A 116 6.00 17.34 -2.71
N TYR A 117 6.56 16.96 -1.56
CA TYR A 117 7.88 16.34 -1.51
C TYR A 117 7.89 15.01 -2.27
N ALA A 118 6.91 14.14 -1.98
CA ALA A 118 6.82 12.84 -2.63
C ALA A 118 6.66 12.94 -4.16
N ALA A 119 5.73 13.79 -4.63
CA ALA A 119 5.51 14.01 -6.05
C ALA A 119 6.76 14.53 -6.77
N ARG A 120 7.50 15.45 -6.13
CA ARG A 120 8.74 16.00 -6.69
C ARG A 120 9.83 14.93 -6.81
N GLN A 121 10.12 14.19 -5.73
CA GLN A 121 11.19 13.20 -5.74
C GLN A 121 10.92 12.04 -6.70
N ILE A 122 9.68 11.51 -6.73
CA ILE A 122 9.30 10.45 -7.67
C ILE A 122 9.41 10.94 -9.12
N SER A 123 8.92 12.16 -9.40
CA SER A 123 8.98 12.74 -10.75
C SER A 123 10.41 13.01 -11.22
N GLU A 124 11.29 13.50 -10.35
CA GLU A 124 12.71 13.76 -10.66
C GLU A 124 13.43 12.45 -11.00
N THR A 125 13.28 11.41 -10.17
CA THR A 125 13.84 10.06 -10.46
C THR A 125 13.31 9.47 -11.75
N GLY A 126 11.99 9.55 -11.95
CA GLY A 126 11.33 9.06 -13.17
C GLY A 126 11.87 9.74 -14.43
N MET A 127 12.16 11.03 -14.37
CA MET A 127 12.75 11.77 -15.48
C MET A 127 14.14 11.24 -15.84
N PHE A 128 15.02 11.04 -14.84
CA PHE A 128 16.36 10.48 -15.08
C PHE A 128 16.29 9.08 -15.71
N GLN A 129 15.39 8.22 -15.23
CA GLN A 129 15.21 6.87 -15.80
C GLN A 129 14.72 6.91 -17.25
N ARG A 130 13.77 7.80 -17.58
CA ARG A 130 13.27 7.95 -18.96
C ARG A 130 14.38 8.39 -19.93
N VAL A 131 15.23 9.34 -19.51
CA VAL A 131 16.35 9.81 -20.34
C VAL A 131 17.40 8.71 -20.52
N ALA A 132 17.77 8.02 -19.45
CA ALA A 132 18.73 6.91 -19.51
C ALA A 132 18.24 5.72 -20.36
N SER A 133 16.92 5.49 -20.43
CA SER A 133 16.32 4.43 -21.25
C SER A 133 16.14 4.81 -22.72
N SER A 134 16.32 6.09 -23.06
CA SER A 134 16.13 6.64 -24.41
C SER A 134 17.45 6.96 -25.13
N ALA A 135 18.58 6.68 -24.47
CA ALA A 135 19.94 6.81 -24.98
C ALA A 135 20.52 5.42 -25.30
#